data_AF-A0A357T9J6-F1
#
_entry.id   AF-A0A357T9J6-F1
#
_cell.length_a   1.000
_cell.length_b   1.000
_cell.length_c   1.000
_cell.angle_alpha   90.00
_cell.angle_beta   90.00
_cell.angle_gamma   90.00
#
_symmetry.space_group_name_H-M   'P 1'
#
loop_
_entity.id
_entity.type
_entity.pdbx_description
1 polymer ?
#
loop_
_entity_poly.entity_id
_entity_poly.type
_entity_poly.pdbx_seq_one_letter_code
_entity_poly.pdbx_strand_id
1 'polypeptide(L)'
;MNPYIGTAVMLLVFFTLLFFLGQILKNNAIVDSFWGPSFLLIALFTLVTAENPGLRQNLLTGLVALWSLRLFYYITLRNWN
;
A
#
# COMPACT_ATOMS: atom_id res chain seq x y z
N MET A 1 -8.27 -14.59 -11.99
CA MET A 1 -7.62 -14.94 -10.71
C MET A 1 -8.48 -14.34 -9.59
N ASN A 2 -8.71 -15.02 -8.47
CA ASN A 2 -9.53 -14.43 -7.40
C ASN A 2 -8.78 -13.19 -6.84
N PRO A 3 -9.34 -11.97 -6.97
CA PRO A 3 -8.63 -10.74 -6.60
C PRO A 3 -8.26 -10.71 -5.12
N TYR A 4 -9.01 -11.38 -4.24
CA TYR A 4 -8.72 -11.47 -2.81
C TYR A 4 -7.45 -12.29 -2.53
N ILE A 5 -7.23 -13.37 -3.27
CA ILE A 5 -6.02 -14.20 -3.12
C ILE A 5 -4.81 -13.44 -3.68
N GLY A 6 -4.99 -12.79 -4.84
CA GLY A 6 -3.93 -11.99 -5.46
C GLY A 6 -3.44 -10.86 -4.56
N THR A 7 -4.35 -10.11 -3.95
CA THR A 7 -4.00 -9.03 -3.01
C THR A 7 -3.39 -9.58 -1.73
N ALA A 8 -3.89 -10.69 -1.18
CA ALA A 8 -3.32 -11.31 0.01
C ALA A 8 -1.86 -11.74 -0.18
N VAL A 9 -1.54 -12.41 -1.30
CA VAL A 9 -0.17 -12.82 -1.64
C VAL A 9 0.72 -11.60 -1.83
N MET A 10 0.24 -10.58 -2.55
CA MET A 10 0.98 -9.34 -2.77
C MET A 10 1.31 -8.63 -1.44
N LEU A 11 0.33 -8.50 -0.54
CA LEU A 11 0.55 -7.89 0.78
C LEU A 11 1.49 -8.73 1.65
N LEU A 12 1.37 -10.06 1.61
CA LEU A 12 2.27 -10.94 2.35
C LEU A 12 3.72 -10.71 1.93
N VAL A 13 3.99 -10.67 0.62
CA VAL A 13 5.32 -10.38 0.09
C VAL A 13 5.77 -8.97 0.49
N PHE A 14 4.92 -7.96 0.30
CA PHE A 14 5.24 -6.57 0.61
C PHE A 14 5.60 -6.36 2.09
N PHE A 15 4.77 -6.85 3.03
CA PHE A 15 5.03 -6.71 4.46
C PHE A 15 6.19 -7.59 4.94
N THR A 16 6.43 -8.75 4.30
CA THR A 16 7.61 -9.57 4.61
C THR A 16 8.90 -8.83 4.23
N LEU A 17 8.94 -8.20 3.05
CA LEU A 17 10.08 -7.37 2.64
C LEU A 17 10.28 -6.17 3.58
N LEU A 18 9.19 -5.49 3.96
CA LEU A 18 9.25 -4.39 4.92
C LEU A 18 9.71 -4.84 6.31
N PHE A 19 9.33 -6.04 6.75
CA PHE A 19 9.81 -6.60 8.00
C PHE A 19 11.34 -6.78 7.96
N PHE A 20 11.88 -7.42 6.92
CA PHE A 20 13.32 -7.56 6.76
C PHE A 20 14.02 -6.20 6.69
N LEU A 21 13.44 -5.23 5.97
CA LEU A 21 13.96 -3.87 5.91
C LEU A 21 13.98 -3.21 7.30
N GLY A 22 12.91 -3.37 8.09
CA GLY A 22 12.83 -2.86 9.46
C GLY A 22 13.87 -3.49 10.39
N GLN A 23 14.16 -4.79 10.22
CA GLN A 23 15.24 -5.46 10.95
C GLN A 23 16.63 -4.91 10.58
N ILE A 24 16.91 -4.69 9.29
CA ILE A 24 18.18 -4.10 8.81
C ILE A 24 18.34 -2.67 9.34
N LEU A 25 17.28 -1.87 9.28
CA LEU A 25 17.27 -0.49 9.77
C LEU A 25 17.22 -0.39 11.30
N LYS A 26 17.06 -1.52 12.01
CA LYS A 26 16.80 -1.60 13.45
C LYS A 26 15.65 -0.69 13.90
N ASN A 27 14.69 -0.47 13.02
CA ASN A 27 13.54 0.39 13.26
C ASN A 27 12.29 -0.22 12.61
N ASN A 28 11.49 -0.91 13.41
CA ASN A 28 10.25 -1.51 12.95
C ASN A 28 9.12 -0.48 12.75
N ALA A 29 9.27 0.77 13.23
CA ALA A 29 8.28 1.84 13.02
C ALA A 29 8.21 2.29 11.55
N ILE A 30 9.12 1.81 10.67
CA ILE A 30 8.99 1.96 9.22
C ILE A 30 7.65 1.43 8.71
N VAL A 31 7.10 0.38 9.32
CA VAL A 31 5.83 -0.21 8.90
C VAL A 31 4.67 0.79 8.98
N ASP A 32 4.71 1.73 9.92
CA ASP A 32 3.67 2.74 10.12
C ASP A 32 3.59 3.70 8.93
N SER A 33 4.74 4.08 8.36
CA SER A 33 4.80 4.87 7.13
C SER A 33 4.20 4.11 5.96
N PHE A 34 4.53 2.83 5.81
CA PHE A 34 4.11 2.02 4.66
C PHE A 34 2.68 1.45 4.76
N TRP A 35 1.98 1.70 5.87
CA TRP A 35 0.58 1.31 6.02
C TRP A 35 -0.30 1.93 4.92
N GLY A 36 -0.21 3.24 4.70
CA GLY A 36 -0.92 3.94 3.62
C GLY A 36 -0.62 3.38 2.22
N PRO A 37 0.66 3.27 1.80
CA PRO A 37 1.06 2.67 0.53
C PRO A 37 0.53 1.25 0.28
N SER A 38 0.35 0.43 1.33
CA SER A 38 -0.21 -0.91 1.16
C SER A 38 -1.66 -0.88 0.63
N PHE A 39 -2.49 0.09 1.04
CA PHE A 39 -3.83 0.28 0.48
C PHE A 39 -3.79 0.75 -0.96
N LEU A 40 -2.83 1.60 -1.32
CA LEU A 40 -2.63 2.01 -2.71
C LEU A 40 -2.25 0.82 -3.58
N LEU A 41 -1.37 -0.07 -3.11
CA LEU A 41 -1.03 -1.30 -3.82
C LEU A 41 -2.27 -2.15 -4.08
N ILE A 42 -3.16 -2.32 -3.09
CA ILE A 42 -4.43 -3.07 -3.27
C ILE A 42 -5.33 -2.39 -4.31
N ALA A 43 -5.50 -1.07 -4.22
CA ALA A 43 -6.34 -0.31 -5.14
C ALA A 43 -5.81 -0.41 -6.58
N LEU A 44 -4.50 -0.29 -6.78
CA LEU A 44 -3.87 -0.46 -8.09
C LEU A 44 -3.97 -1.88 -8.61
N PHE A 45 -3.70 -2.88 -7.77
CA PHE A 45 -3.79 -4.29 -8.17
C PHE A 45 -5.21 -4.65 -8.61
N THR A 46 -6.21 -4.27 -7.84
CA THR A 46 -7.62 -4.53 -8.17
C THR A 46 -8.09 -3.72 -9.38
N LEU A 47 -7.55 -2.51 -9.60
CA LEU A 47 -7.82 -1.72 -10.80
C LEU A 47 -7.27 -2.37 -12.07
N VAL A 48 -6.02 -2.84 -12.04
CA VAL A 48 -5.35 -3.42 -13.21
C VAL A 48 -5.85 -4.83 -13.52
N THR A 49 -6.31 -5.57 -12.51
CA THR A 49 -6.83 -6.94 -12.68
C THR A 49 -8.33 -7.00 -12.96
N ALA A 50 -9.04 -5.87 -12.90
CA ALA A 50 -10.45 -5.80 -13.24
C ALA A 50 -10.66 -5.88 -14.76
N GLU A 51 -11.61 -6.71 -15.19
CA GLU A 51 -11.94 -6.88 -16.61
C GLU A 51 -12.54 -5.61 -17.23
N ASN A 52 -13.35 -4.87 -16.46
CA ASN A 52 -13.99 -3.62 -16.90
C ASN A 52 -14.02 -2.60 -15.74
N PRO A 53 -12.92 -1.88 -15.48
CA PRO A 53 -12.88 -0.89 -14.42
C PRO A 53 -13.82 0.28 -14.74
N GLY A 54 -14.81 0.48 -13.88
CA GLY A 54 -15.79 1.58 -14.02
C GLY A 54 -15.32 2.90 -13.41
N LEU A 55 -16.06 3.98 -13.69
CA LEU A 55 -15.78 5.33 -13.17
C LEU A 55 -15.58 5.36 -11.64
N ARG A 56 -16.40 4.59 -10.90
CA ARG A 56 -16.32 4.51 -9.43
C ARG A 56 -14.97 3.92 -8.96
N GLN A 57 -14.46 2.91 -9.67
CA GLN A 57 -13.20 2.26 -9.32
C GLN A 57 -12.01 3.18 -9.57
N ASN A 58 -12.04 3.93 -10.69
CA ASN A 58 -11.04 4.95 -10.98
C ASN A 58 -11.05 6.07 -9.93
N LEU A 59 -12.23 6.57 -9.58
CA LEU A 59 -12.39 7.61 -8.56
C LEU A 59 -11.87 7.13 -7.19
N LEU A 60 -12.28 5.93 -6.76
CA LEU A 60 -11.80 5.34 -5.51
C LEU A 60 -10.28 5.17 -5.50
N THR A 61 -9.70 4.66 -6.60
CA THR A 61 -8.24 4.50 -6.71
C THR A 61 -7.53 5.85 -6.63
N GLY A 62 -8.05 6.88 -7.29
CA GLY A 62 -7.49 8.24 -7.22
C GLY A 62 -7.55 8.83 -5.80
N LEU A 63 -8.69 8.68 -5.11
CA LEU A 63 -8.85 9.15 -3.73
C LEU A 63 -7.92 8.40 -2.77
N VAL A 64 -7.81 7.08 -2.92
CA VAL A 64 -6.90 6.24 -2.13
C VAL A 64 -5.46 6.65 -2.38
N ALA A 65 -5.06 6.92 -3.63
CA ALA A 65 -3.72 7.37 -3.97
C ALA A 65 -3.37 8.71 -3.31
N LEU A 66 -4.26 9.69 -3.40
CA LEU A 66 -4.06 10.99 -2.74
C LEU A 66 -3.91 10.84 -1.23
N TRP A 67 -4.80 10.06 -0.61
CA TRP A 67 -4.78 9.82 0.83
C TRP A 67 -3.53 9.05 1.27
N SER A 68 -3.18 7.96 0.58
CA SER A 68 -2.05 7.09 0.94
C SER A 68 -0.72 7.82 0.84
N LEU A 69 -0.54 8.64 -0.21
CA LEU A 69 0.68 9.42 -0.41
C LEU A 69 0.80 10.52 0.64
N ARG A 70 -0.31 11.22 0.95
CA ARG A 70 -0.35 12.23 2.01
C ARG A 70 -0.02 11.62 3.38
N LEU A 71 -0.56 10.43 3.69
CA LEU A 71 -0.30 9.74 4.95
C LEU A 71 1.16 9.26 5.04
N PHE A 72 1.66 8.60 3.99
CA PHE A 72 3.04 8.15 3.90
C PHE A 72 4.02 9.30 4.14
N TYR A 73 3.82 10.41 3.44
CA TYR A 73 4.67 11.60 3.57
C TYR A 73 4.65 12.16 5.00
N TYR A 74 3.45 12.35 5.57
CA TYR A 74 3.31 12.92 6.92
C TYR A 74 3.94 12.04 8.02
N ILE A 75 3.70 10.73 8.00
CA ILE A 75 4.26 9.81 9.01
C ILE A 75 5.78 9.68 8.84
N THR A 76 6.24 9.56 7.60
CA THR A 76 7.68 9.44 7.32
C THR A 76 8.42 10.68 7.80
N LEU A 77 7.90 11.88 7.52
CA LEU A 77 8.50 13.11 8.04
C LEU A 77 8.47 13.19 9.57
N ARG A 78 7.38 12.78 10.22
CA ARG A 78 7.28 12.82 11.68
C ARG A 78 8.23 11.84 12.35
N ASN A 79 8.42 10.65 11.77
CA ASN A 79 9.20 9.57 12.38
C ASN A 79 10.70 9.67 12.08
N TRP A 80 11.11 10.39 11.03
CA TRP A 80 12.51 10.54 10.61
C TRP A 80 13.06 11.97 10.69
N ASN A 81 12.41 12.84 11.46
CA ASN A 81 12.93 14.14 11.85
C ASN A 81 13.51 14.06 13.27
#